data_AF-Q0ADX5-F1
#
_entry.id   AF-Q0ADX5-F1
#
_cell.length_a   1.000
_cell.length_b   1.000
_cell.length_c   1.000
_cell.angle_alpha   90.00
_cell.angle_beta   90.00
_cell.angle_gamma   90.00
#
_symmetry.space_group_name_H-M   'P 1'
#
loop_
_entity.id
_entity.type
_entity.pdbx_description
1 polymer ?
#
loop_
_entity_poly.entity_id
_entity_poly.type
_entity_poly.pdbx_seq_one_letter_code
_entity_poly.pdbx_strand_id
1 'polypeptide(L)'
;MFLTPEQKPFFGGTYFPKEARHGMPGFLQLLPKVAETYHTRTADIEQQNAVLLKLLAQSLPTPKTDASVLSRQPIDQAWQQLNRQFDEMYGGFGDAPKFLHPAELQFCLRRYIADNNTQALHVVTHTLEKMAQGGLYDQLGGGFCRYSTDRYWRIPHFEKMLYDNALLLSLYAETWLITGNPLFKQVVEETAAWVMREM
;
A
#
# COMPACT_ATOMS: atom_id res chain seq x y z
N MET A 1 10.86 -15.91 0.30
CA MET A 1 12.24 -15.36 0.20
C MET A 1 13.18 -16.37 0.83
N PHE A 2 14.38 -16.57 0.27
CA PHE A 2 15.42 -17.45 0.82
C PHE A 2 16.67 -16.62 1.11
N LEU A 3 17.23 -16.81 2.31
CA LEU A 3 18.34 -16.04 2.85
C LEU A 3 19.50 -16.96 3.22
N THR A 4 20.73 -16.44 3.19
CA THR A 4 21.86 -17.08 3.87
C THR A 4 21.73 -16.92 5.40
N PRO A 5 22.52 -17.65 6.23
CA PRO A 5 22.53 -17.49 7.68
C PRO A 5 22.82 -16.04 8.14
N GLU A 6 23.55 -15.27 7.32
CA GLU A 6 23.86 -13.85 7.52
C GLU A 6 22.72 -12.93 7.06
N GLN A 7 21.53 -13.48 6.79
CA GLN A 7 20.33 -12.76 6.38
C GLN A 7 20.44 -12.07 5.01
N LYS A 8 21.34 -12.53 4.14
CA LYS A 8 21.49 -11.97 2.78
C LYS A 8 20.56 -12.70 1.80
N PRO A 9 19.68 -12.00 1.06
CA PRO A 9 18.74 -12.62 0.15
C PRO A 9 19.42 -13.06 -1.15
N PHE A 10 19.26 -14.34 -1.51
CA PHE A 10 19.82 -14.89 -2.76
C PHE A 10 18.77 -15.48 -3.71
N PHE A 11 17.54 -15.70 -3.22
CA PHE A 11 16.42 -16.08 -4.08
C PHE A 11 15.09 -15.53 -3.55
N GLY A 12 14.24 -15.06 -4.46
CA GLY A 12 12.97 -14.42 -4.12
C GLY A 12 11.89 -14.71 -5.14
N GLY A 13 10.64 -14.54 -4.71
CA GLY A 13 9.46 -14.62 -5.55
C GLY A 13 8.25 -14.16 -4.75
N THR A 14 7.19 -13.79 -5.46
CA THR A 14 5.96 -13.26 -4.88
C THR A 14 5.04 -14.38 -4.37
N TYR A 15 5.02 -15.51 -5.08
CA TYR A 15 4.23 -16.69 -4.71
C TYR A 15 4.81 -17.95 -5.39
N PHE A 16 4.81 -19.08 -4.67
CA PHE A 16 5.18 -20.38 -5.22
C PHE A 16 4.06 -21.39 -4.95
N PRO A 17 3.34 -21.87 -5.99
CA PRO A 17 2.28 -22.85 -5.81
C PRO A 17 2.82 -24.20 -5.34
N LYS A 18 2.00 -25.04 -4.70
CA LYS A 18 2.43 -26.40 -4.30
C LYS A 18 2.94 -27.21 -5.51
N GLU A 19 2.19 -27.15 -6.60
CA GLU A 19 2.48 -27.80 -7.88
C GLU A 19 2.63 -26.74 -8.99
N ALA A 20 3.39 -27.04 -10.04
CA ALA A 20 3.61 -26.10 -11.14
C ALA A 20 2.29 -25.73 -11.84
N ARG A 21 2.02 -24.44 -11.99
CA ARG A 21 0.80 -23.94 -12.66
C ARG A 21 1.02 -22.56 -13.25
N HIS A 22 0.32 -22.26 -14.35
CA HIS A 22 0.38 -20.96 -15.05
C HIS A 22 1.82 -20.49 -15.33
N GLY A 23 2.71 -21.40 -15.74
CA GLY A 23 4.12 -21.10 -16.01
C GLY A 23 5.00 -20.87 -14.78
N MET A 24 4.45 -20.98 -13.56
CA MET A 24 5.21 -20.87 -12.32
C MET A 24 5.70 -22.24 -11.84
N PRO A 25 6.97 -22.36 -11.40
CA PRO A 25 7.48 -23.60 -10.81
C PRO A 25 6.76 -23.90 -9.48
N GLY A 26 6.50 -25.18 -9.23
CA GLY A 26 5.96 -25.63 -7.95
C GLY A 26 7.02 -25.54 -6.84
N PHE A 27 6.60 -25.23 -5.62
CA PHE A 27 7.49 -25.08 -4.47
C PHE A 27 8.29 -26.36 -4.19
N LEU A 28 7.67 -27.53 -4.37
CA LEU A 28 8.32 -28.83 -4.23
C LEU A 28 9.41 -29.08 -5.30
N GLN A 29 9.27 -28.47 -6.48
CA GLN A 29 10.28 -28.55 -7.55
C GLN A 29 11.38 -27.49 -7.38
N LEU A 30 11.02 -26.36 -6.78
CA LEU A 30 11.92 -25.23 -6.54
C LEU A 30 12.90 -25.51 -5.40
N LEU A 31 12.42 -26.09 -4.29
CA LEU A 31 13.22 -26.29 -3.08
C LEU A 31 14.54 -27.05 -3.33
N PRO A 32 14.56 -28.19 -4.05
CA PRO A 32 15.81 -28.89 -4.34
C PRO A 32 16.80 -28.02 -5.12
N LYS A 33 16.33 -27.22 -6.08
CA LYS A 33 17.18 -26.32 -6.88
C LYS A 33 17.76 -25.20 -6.03
N VAL A 34 16.97 -24.64 -5.12
CA VAL A 34 17.42 -23.60 -4.19
C VAL A 34 18.48 -24.18 -3.23
N ALA A 35 18.25 -25.39 -2.70
CA ALA A 35 19.20 -26.07 -1.83
C ALA A 35 20.51 -26.42 -2.57
N GLU A 36 20.43 -26.97 -3.78
CA GLU A 36 21.58 -27.25 -4.62
C GLU A 36 22.38 -25.98 -4.91
N THR A 37 21.71 -24.90 -5.33
CA THR A 37 22.35 -23.61 -5.61
C THR A 37 23.06 -23.08 -4.37
N TYR A 38 22.43 -23.18 -3.19
CA TYR A 38 23.03 -22.76 -1.93
C TYR A 38 24.32 -23.53 -1.58
N HIS A 39 24.31 -24.84 -1.76
CA HIS A 39 25.45 -25.70 -1.41
C HIS A 39 26.57 -25.73 -2.46
N THR A 40 26.24 -25.52 -3.74
CA THR A 40 27.20 -25.68 -4.85
C THR A 40 27.70 -24.36 -5.42
N ARG A 41 26.91 -23.28 -5.31
CA ARG A 41 27.21 -21.96 -5.88
C ARG A 41 27.39 -20.87 -4.83
N THR A 42 27.96 -21.22 -3.68
CA THR A 42 28.16 -20.28 -2.56
C THR A 42 28.97 -19.05 -2.97
N ALA A 43 29.98 -19.22 -3.82
CA ALA A 43 30.79 -18.10 -4.33
C ALA A 43 29.96 -17.11 -5.17
N ASP A 44 29.12 -17.62 -6.07
CA ASP A 44 28.23 -16.79 -6.89
C ASP A 44 27.22 -16.03 -6.02
N ILE A 45 26.67 -16.70 -5.01
CA ILE A 45 25.74 -16.11 -4.04
C ILE A 45 26.42 -14.97 -3.27
N GLU A 46 27.63 -15.18 -2.76
CA GLU A 46 28.38 -14.13 -2.05
C GLU A 46 28.68 -12.93 -2.96
N GLN A 47 29.05 -13.17 -4.22
CA GLN A 47 29.31 -12.11 -5.18
C GLN A 47 28.04 -11.29 -5.48
N GLN A 48 26.90 -11.95 -5.73
CA GLN A 48 25.62 -11.27 -5.94
C GLN A 48 25.18 -10.48 -4.71
N ASN A 49 25.30 -11.09 -3.53
CA ASN A 49 24.96 -10.45 -2.27
C ASN A 49 25.82 -9.21 -2.00
N ALA A 50 27.12 -9.25 -2.28
CA ALA A 50 28.01 -8.10 -2.12
C ALA A 50 27.59 -6.92 -3.00
N VAL A 51 27.20 -7.20 -4.25
CA VAL A 51 26.69 -6.18 -5.19
C VAL A 51 25.37 -5.61 -4.68
N LEU A 52 24.43 -6.46 -4.29
CA LEU A 52 23.12 -6.04 -3.78
C LEU A 52 23.24 -5.18 -2.52
N LEU A 53 24.02 -5.62 -1.54
CA LEU A 53 24.25 -4.88 -0.29
C LEU A 53 24.91 -3.53 -0.55
N LYS A 54 25.84 -3.45 -1.52
CA LYS A 54 26.46 -2.18 -1.92
C LYS A 54 25.43 -1.22 -2.52
N LEU A 55 24.53 -1.70 -3.39
CA LEU A 55 23.47 -0.87 -3.97
C LEU A 55 22.46 -0.40 -2.91
N LEU A 56 22.09 -1.29 -1.98
CA LEU A 56 21.22 -0.94 -0.86
C LEU A 56 21.87 0.12 0.05
N ALA A 57 23.16 -0.03 0.36
CA ALA A 57 23.91 0.94 1.16
C ALA A 57 23.98 2.33 0.50
N GLN A 58 24.03 2.39 -0.84
CA GLN A 58 23.96 3.65 -1.59
C GLN A 58 22.57 4.29 -1.59
N SER A 59 21.53 3.49 -1.38
CA SER A 59 20.14 3.95 -1.33
C SER A 59 19.72 4.41 0.07
N LEU A 60 20.46 3.99 1.10
CA LEU A 60 20.24 4.44 2.47
C LEU A 60 20.73 5.89 2.63
N PRO A 61 19.95 6.75 3.31
CA PRO A 61 20.42 8.09 3.65
C PRO A 61 21.70 7.99 4.48
N THR A 62 22.74 8.72 4.09
CA THR A 62 23.96 8.81 4.89
C THR A 62 23.58 9.44 6.25
N PRO A 63 23.95 8.83 7.39
CA PRO A 63 23.70 9.43 8.69
C PRO A 63 24.35 10.81 8.73
N LYS A 64 23.55 11.87 8.77
CA LYS A 64 24.07 13.21 9.03
C LYS A 64 24.42 13.26 10.51
N THR A 65 25.68 13.55 10.81
CA THR A 65 26.22 13.66 12.18
C THR A 65 25.71 14.90 12.93
N ASP A 66 25.08 15.84 12.23
CA ASP A 66 24.45 17.01 12.83
C ASP A 66 22.97 16.75 13.11
N ALA A 67 22.49 17.21 14.26
CA ALA A 67 21.08 17.20 14.60
C ALA A 67 20.29 17.94 13.50
N SER A 68 19.52 17.20 12.69
CA SER A 68 18.73 17.79 11.62
C SER A 68 17.70 18.76 12.22
N VAL A 69 17.79 20.04 11.84
CA VAL A 69 16.75 21.01 12.18
C VAL A 69 15.43 20.53 11.56
N LEU A 70 14.41 20.33 12.40
CA LEU A 70 13.06 19.98 11.92
C LEU A 70 12.55 21.13 11.05
N SER A 71 12.23 20.84 9.79
CA SER A 71 11.72 21.82 8.83
C SER A 71 10.47 21.29 8.12
N ARG A 72 9.71 22.19 7.50
CA ARG A 72 8.53 21.84 6.70
C ARG A 72 8.89 21.20 5.35
N GLN A 73 10.16 21.26 4.94
CA GLN A 73 10.58 20.83 3.60
C GLN A 73 10.17 19.38 3.25
N PRO A 74 10.35 18.36 4.13
CA PRO A 74 9.93 17.00 3.80
C PRO A 74 8.42 16.86 3.60
N ILE A 75 7.62 17.62 4.38
CA ILE A 75 6.16 17.65 4.26
C ILE A 75 5.75 18.25 2.91
N ASP A 76 6.38 19.35 2.52
CA ASP A 76 6.09 20.01 1.25
C ASP A 76 6.48 19.13 0.04
N GLN A 77 7.61 18.41 0.14
CA GLN A 77 8.06 17.46 -0.87
C GLN A 77 7.11 16.25 -0.98
N ALA A 78 6.67 15.70 0.15
CA ALA A 78 5.69 14.61 0.18
C ALA A 78 4.38 15.02 -0.49
N TRP A 79 3.87 16.23 -0.19
CA TRP A 79 2.69 16.77 -0.86
C TRP A 79 2.87 16.89 -2.37
N GLN A 80 3.99 17.47 -2.83
CA GLN A 80 4.26 17.61 -4.26
C GLN A 80 4.32 16.26 -4.99
N GLN A 81 4.87 15.23 -4.35
CA GLN A 81 4.92 13.89 -4.91
C GLN A 81 3.52 13.28 -5.00
N LEU A 82 2.73 13.31 -3.92
CA LEU A 82 1.38 12.75 -3.89
C LEU A 82 0.46 13.45 -4.90
N ASN A 83 0.50 14.78 -4.96
CA ASN A 83 -0.32 15.54 -5.90
C ASN A 83 0.04 15.23 -7.37
N ARG A 84 1.30 14.88 -7.68
CA ARG A 84 1.68 14.42 -9.02
C ARG A 84 1.22 13.01 -9.34
N GLN A 85 1.06 12.15 -8.34
CA GLN A 85 0.63 10.75 -8.51
C GLN A 85 -0.89 10.58 -8.47
N PHE A 86 -1.61 11.64 -8.06
CA PHE A 86 -3.06 11.62 -7.93
C PHE A 86 -3.74 11.41 -9.29
N ASP A 87 -4.63 10.43 -9.34
CA ASP A 87 -5.50 10.19 -10.49
C ASP A 87 -6.72 11.11 -10.40
N GLU A 88 -6.69 12.24 -11.10
CA GLU A 88 -7.81 13.20 -11.11
C GLU A 88 -9.11 12.60 -11.66
N MET A 89 -9.04 11.57 -12.50
CA MET A 89 -10.23 10.99 -13.13
C MET A 89 -10.93 10.00 -12.21
N TYR A 90 -10.16 9.11 -11.58
CA TYR A 90 -10.70 8.00 -10.79
C TYR A 90 -10.35 8.06 -9.30
N GLY A 91 -9.61 9.06 -8.83
CA GLY A 91 -9.17 9.18 -7.43
C GLY A 91 -8.10 8.15 -7.05
N GLY A 92 -7.39 8.38 -5.95
CA GLY A 92 -6.26 7.57 -5.48
C GLY A 92 -4.96 7.86 -6.21
N PHE A 93 -4.00 6.95 -6.05
CA PHE A 93 -2.64 7.13 -6.54
C PHE A 93 -2.22 5.96 -7.43
N GLY A 94 -1.49 6.28 -8.50
CA GLY A 94 -0.90 5.27 -9.39
C GLY A 94 -1.91 4.52 -10.28
N ASP A 95 -1.40 3.49 -10.94
CA ASP A 95 -2.12 2.65 -11.91
C ASP A 95 -2.66 1.35 -11.28
N ALA A 96 -3.14 0.42 -12.11
CA ALA A 96 -3.60 -0.89 -11.68
C ALA A 96 -2.43 -1.86 -11.37
N PRO A 97 -2.53 -2.72 -10.33
CA PRO A 97 -3.60 -2.78 -9.33
C PRO A 97 -3.56 -1.57 -8.38
N LYS A 98 -4.73 -1.05 -8.03
CA LYS A 98 -4.89 0.20 -7.29
C LYS A 98 -5.20 -0.05 -5.82
N PHE A 99 -4.34 0.46 -4.95
CA PHE A 99 -4.40 0.26 -3.49
C PHE A 99 -5.01 1.45 -2.75
N LEU A 100 -5.47 1.22 -1.52
CA LEU A 100 -6.24 2.16 -0.70
C LEU A 100 -5.45 3.41 -0.25
N HIS A 101 -4.14 3.25 0.02
CA HIS A 101 -3.24 4.30 0.51
C HIS A 101 -3.81 5.19 1.64
N PRO A 102 -4.35 4.61 2.74
CA PRO A 102 -5.03 5.38 3.78
C PRO A 102 -4.09 6.33 4.54
N ALA A 103 -2.80 6.00 4.66
CA ALA A 103 -1.82 6.85 5.34
C ALA A 103 -1.52 8.12 4.51
N GLU A 104 -1.38 7.97 3.20
CA GLU A 104 -1.16 9.07 2.26
C GLU A 104 -2.40 9.97 2.18
N LEU A 105 -3.60 9.39 2.17
CA LEU A 105 -4.85 10.16 2.23
C LEU A 105 -5.00 10.89 3.58
N GLN A 106 -4.66 10.24 4.70
CA GLN A 106 -4.67 10.90 6.01
C GLN A 106 -3.65 12.04 6.06
N PHE A 107 -2.47 11.88 5.47
CA PHE A 107 -1.50 12.97 5.31
C PHE A 107 -2.10 14.16 4.54
N CYS A 108 -2.77 13.91 3.41
CA CYS A 108 -3.45 14.96 2.65
C CYS A 108 -4.56 15.66 3.47
N LEU A 109 -5.34 14.90 4.26
CA LEU A 109 -6.37 15.47 5.13
C LEU A 109 -5.76 16.37 6.21
N ARG A 110 -4.66 15.92 6.84
CA ARG A 110 -3.92 16.72 7.83
C ARG A 110 -3.30 17.97 7.21
N ARG A 111 -2.86 17.91 5.95
CA ARG A 111 -2.36 19.06 5.21
C ARG A 111 -3.45 20.11 4.98
N TYR A 112 -4.68 19.69 4.68
CA TYR A 112 -5.82 20.61 4.64
C TYR A 112 -6.08 21.24 6.01
N ILE A 113 -6.12 20.44 7.08
CA ILE A 113 -6.37 20.97 8.44
C ILE A 113 -5.30 21.98 8.86
N ALA A 114 -4.02 21.72 8.56
CA ALA A 114 -2.91 22.55 9.00
C ALA A 114 -2.76 23.85 8.20
N ASP A 115 -2.94 23.79 6.87
CA ASP A 115 -2.57 24.88 5.96
C ASP A 115 -3.73 25.34 5.06
N ASN A 116 -4.95 24.84 5.29
CA ASN A 116 -6.15 25.12 4.49
C ASN A 116 -5.97 24.80 2.98
N ASN A 117 -5.16 23.78 2.68
CA ASN A 117 -4.87 23.36 1.32
C ASN A 117 -6.07 22.61 0.71
N THR A 118 -6.89 23.34 -0.06
CA THR A 118 -8.12 22.81 -0.68
C THR A 118 -7.86 21.73 -1.72
N GLN A 119 -6.71 21.76 -2.41
CA GLN A 119 -6.32 20.70 -3.34
C GLN A 119 -6.06 19.39 -2.59
N ALA A 120 -5.43 19.46 -1.42
CA ALA A 120 -5.22 18.27 -0.58
C ALA A 120 -6.54 17.70 -0.08
N LEU A 121 -7.51 18.56 0.28
CA LEU A 121 -8.86 18.10 0.61
C LEU A 121 -9.53 17.43 -0.59
N HIS A 122 -9.44 18.03 -1.78
CA HIS A 122 -10.00 17.45 -3.00
C HIS A 122 -9.43 16.06 -3.31
N VAL A 123 -8.11 15.88 -3.18
CA VAL A 123 -7.46 14.56 -3.33
C VAL A 123 -8.11 13.53 -2.40
N VAL A 124 -8.33 13.89 -1.13
CA VAL A 124 -8.96 12.98 -0.16
C VAL A 124 -10.41 12.69 -0.54
N THR A 125 -11.24 13.73 -0.67
CA THR A 125 -12.69 13.55 -0.87
C THR A 125 -13.00 12.83 -2.17
N HIS A 126 -12.33 13.18 -3.28
CA HIS A 126 -12.52 12.52 -4.56
C HIS A 126 -12.09 11.05 -4.51
N THR A 127 -10.98 10.75 -3.86
CA THR A 127 -10.51 9.35 -3.71
C THR A 127 -11.51 8.53 -2.89
N LEU A 128 -11.94 9.05 -1.74
CA LEU A 128 -12.91 8.37 -0.89
C LEU A 128 -14.26 8.17 -1.61
N GLU A 129 -14.76 9.18 -2.31
CA GLU A 129 -16.01 9.06 -3.09
C GLU A 129 -15.89 7.97 -4.17
N LYS A 130 -14.79 7.94 -4.93
CA LYS A 130 -14.57 6.95 -5.99
C LYS A 130 -14.43 5.53 -5.46
N MET A 131 -13.77 5.35 -4.32
CA MET A 131 -13.68 4.03 -3.67
C MET A 131 -15.04 3.57 -3.15
N ALA A 132 -15.77 4.45 -2.45
CA ALA A 132 -17.09 4.15 -1.87
C ALA A 132 -18.16 3.84 -2.94
N GLN A 133 -18.10 4.49 -4.09
CA GLN A 133 -19.01 4.27 -5.22
C GLN A 133 -18.56 3.12 -6.16
N GLY A 134 -17.36 2.59 -5.95
CA GLY A 134 -16.78 1.52 -6.75
C GLY A 134 -17.17 0.12 -6.23
N GLY A 135 -16.71 -0.90 -6.95
CA GLY A 135 -16.80 -2.29 -6.51
C GLY A 135 -15.80 -2.67 -5.42
N LEU A 136 -14.89 -1.76 -5.06
CA LEU A 136 -13.97 -1.93 -3.93
C LEU A 136 -14.71 -1.94 -2.58
N TYR A 137 -15.73 -1.09 -2.45
CA TYR A 137 -16.63 -1.06 -1.30
C TYR A 137 -17.76 -2.07 -1.51
N ASP A 138 -18.01 -2.91 -0.51
CA ASP A 138 -19.13 -3.84 -0.55
C ASP A 138 -20.45 -3.09 -0.33
N GLN A 139 -21.14 -2.82 -1.45
CA GLN A 139 -22.39 -2.07 -1.51
C GLN A 139 -23.56 -2.72 -0.75
N LEU A 140 -23.44 -3.99 -0.33
CA LEU A 140 -24.48 -4.73 0.37
C LEU A 140 -24.10 -5.00 1.83
N GLY A 141 -22.87 -5.46 2.03
CA GLY A 141 -22.39 -5.92 3.33
C GLY A 141 -21.62 -4.88 4.14
N GLY A 142 -21.18 -3.78 3.52
CA GLY A 142 -20.26 -2.80 4.10
C GLY A 142 -18.81 -3.28 4.13
N GLY A 143 -17.89 -2.34 4.35
CA GLY A 143 -16.45 -2.59 4.36
C GLY A 143 -15.81 -2.71 2.97
N PHE A 144 -14.49 -2.54 2.93
CA PHE A 144 -13.67 -2.47 1.73
C PHE A 144 -12.87 -3.75 1.52
N CYS A 145 -12.77 -4.13 0.25
CA CYS A 145 -11.80 -5.11 -0.23
C CYS A 145 -10.39 -4.50 -0.29
N ARG A 146 -9.37 -5.37 -0.28
CA ARG A 146 -7.97 -4.99 -0.09
C ARG A 146 -7.40 -4.04 -1.15
N TYR A 147 -7.73 -4.26 -2.42
CA TYR A 147 -7.33 -3.42 -3.55
C TYR A 147 -8.20 -3.70 -4.78
N SER A 148 -8.14 -2.81 -5.77
CA SER A 148 -8.78 -3.00 -7.08
C SER A 148 -7.77 -3.56 -8.08
N THR A 149 -8.13 -4.58 -8.86
CA THR A 149 -7.27 -5.10 -9.93
C THR A 149 -7.25 -4.18 -11.14
N ASP A 150 -8.17 -3.22 -11.23
CA ASP A 150 -8.20 -2.16 -12.23
C ASP A 150 -8.01 -0.76 -11.62
N ARG A 151 -7.79 0.24 -12.47
CA ARG A 151 -7.56 1.62 -12.03
C ARG A 151 -8.84 2.38 -11.62
N TYR A 152 -10.01 1.79 -11.88
CA TYR A 152 -11.34 2.41 -11.82
C TYR A 152 -12.08 2.13 -10.51
N TRP A 153 -11.49 1.33 -9.62
CA TRP A 153 -12.10 0.79 -8.40
C TRP A 153 -13.26 -0.18 -8.65
N ARG A 154 -13.31 -0.86 -9.80
CA ARG A 154 -14.47 -1.70 -10.17
C ARG A 154 -14.31 -3.15 -9.78
N ILE A 155 -13.15 -3.74 -10.04
CA ILE A 155 -12.92 -5.17 -9.81
C ILE A 155 -12.07 -5.34 -8.54
N PRO A 156 -12.66 -5.75 -7.40
CA PRO A 156 -11.93 -5.94 -6.17
C PRO A 156 -11.12 -7.25 -6.17
N HIS A 157 -10.02 -7.24 -5.44
CA HIS A 157 -9.51 -8.44 -4.82
C HIS A 157 -10.34 -8.71 -3.55
N PHE A 158 -11.33 -9.60 -3.64
CA PHE A 158 -12.44 -9.82 -2.69
C PHE A 158 -12.10 -10.10 -1.21
N GLU A 159 -10.82 -10.18 -0.86
CA GLU A 159 -10.39 -10.26 0.53
C GLU A 159 -10.65 -8.92 1.25
N LYS A 160 -11.35 -8.97 2.39
CA LYS A 160 -11.49 -7.82 3.31
C LYS A 160 -10.58 -8.04 4.51
N MET A 161 -9.73 -7.06 4.77
CA MET A 161 -8.81 -7.10 5.90
C MET A 161 -9.27 -6.11 6.98
N LEU A 162 -9.28 -6.55 8.23
CA LEU A 162 -9.68 -5.71 9.37
C LEU A 162 -8.79 -4.47 9.49
N TYR A 163 -7.47 -4.60 9.29
CA TYR A 163 -6.54 -3.47 9.43
C TYR A 163 -6.77 -2.39 8.36
N ASP A 164 -7.10 -2.78 7.12
CA ASP A 164 -7.42 -1.84 6.04
C ASP A 164 -8.71 -1.08 6.37
N ASN A 165 -9.74 -1.80 6.81
CA ASN A 165 -11.03 -1.23 7.18
C ASN A 165 -10.96 -0.35 8.43
N ALA A 166 -10.13 -0.70 9.42
CA ALA A 166 -9.92 0.13 10.61
C ALA A 166 -9.33 1.50 10.25
N LEU A 167 -8.33 1.52 9.35
CA LEU A 167 -7.72 2.77 8.88
C LEU A 167 -8.71 3.61 8.05
N LEU A 168 -9.48 2.97 7.15
CA LEU A 168 -10.50 3.67 6.38
C LEU A 168 -11.64 4.19 7.25
N LEU A 169 -12.09 3.44 8.26
CA LEU A 169 -13.18 3.86 9.15
C LEU A 169 -12.86 5.20 9.81
N SER A 170 -11.64 5.35 10.38
CA SER A 170 -11.20 6.63 10.94
C SER A 170 -11.08 7.73 9.89
N LEU A 171 -10.53 7.42 8.71
CA LEU A 171 -10.33 8.40 7.65
C LEU A 171 -11.66 8.93 7.08
N TYR A 172 -12.64 8.07 6.82
CA TYR A 172 -13.98 8.47 6.38
C TYR A 172 -14.71 9.25 7.49
N ALA A 173 -14.56 8.87 8.76
CA ALA A 173 -15.16 9.60 9.88
C ALA A 173 -14.59 11.01 10.03
N GLU A 174 -13.26 11.16 9.99
CA GLU A 174 -12.61 12.48 10.03
C GLU A 174 -13.02 13.33 8.83
N THR A 175 -13.07 12.74 7.63
CA THR A 175 -13.46 13.46 6.41
C THR A 175 -14.94 13.86 6.43
N TRP A 176 -15.82 13.02 6.97
CA TRP A 176 -17.23 13.36 7.20
C TRP A 176 -17.37 14.56 8.13
N LEU A 177 -16.65 14.58 9.27
CA LEU A 177 -16.71 15.71 10.21
C LEU A 177 -16.27 17.03 9.59
N ILE A 178 -15.31 16.98 8.65
CA ILE A 178 -14.80 18.16 7.94
C ILE A 178 -15.76 18.64 6.84
N THR A 179 -16.35 17.71 6.08
CA THR A 179 -17.06 18.03 4.84
C THR A 179 -18.59 18.02 5.00
N GLY A 180 -19.10 17.33 6.01
CA GLY A 180 -20.53 17.03 6.16
C GLY A 180 -21.10 16.09 5.10
N ASN A 181 -20.28 15.47 4.24
CA ASN A 181 -20.77 14.64 3.14
C ASN A 181 -21.48 13.37 3.68
N PRO A 182 -22.78 13.18 3.39
CA PRO A 182 -23.55 12.06 3.92
C PRO A 182 -23.07 10.69 3.43
N LEU A 183 -22.42 10.62 2.25
CA LEU A 183 -21.82 9.38 1.76
C LEU A 183 -20.77 8.84 2.74
N PHE A 184 -19.92 9.72 3.26
CA PHE A 184 -18.86 9.30 4.19
C PHE A 184 -19.43 8.82 5.51
N LYS A 185 -20.50 9.47 6.01
CA LYS A 185 -21.24 9.00 7.18
C LYS A 185 -21.79 7.59 6.97
N GLN A 186 -22.45 7.36 5.84
CA GLN A 186 -23.02 6.07 5.49
C GLN A 186 -21.94 4.98 5.46
N VAL A 187 -20.82 5.24 4.77
CA VAL A 187 -19.68 4.30 4.69
C VAL A 187 -19.13 3.98 6.08
N VAL A 188 -19.04 4.95 6.98
CA VAL A 188 -18.59 4.72 8.37
C VAL A 188 -19.56 3.81 9.10
N GLU A 189 -20.86 4.11 9.06
CA GLU A 189 -21.90 3.34 9.77
C GLU A 189 -21.96 1.90 9.26
N GLU A 190 -21.94 1.70 7.94
CA GLU A 190 -21.98 0.39 7.31
C GLU A 190 -20.68 -0.41 7.50
N THR A 191 -19.50 0.24 7.43
CA THR A 191 -18.22 -0.42 7.71
C THR A 191 -18.13 -0.83 9.17
N ALA A 192 -18.57 0.01 10.12
CA ALA A 192 -18.63 -0.35 11.53
C ALA A 192 -19.60 -1.52 11.76
N ALA A 193 -20.78 -1.49 11.13
CA ALA A 193 -21.75 -2.59 11.21
C ALA A 193 -21.20 -3.90 10.62
N TRP A 194 -20.42 -3.84 9.54
CA TRP A 194 -19.70 -5.00 8.98
C TRP A 194 -18.70 -5.57 9.98
N VAL A 195 -17.82 -4.72 10.55
CA VAL A 195 -16.83 -5.16 11.54
C VAL A 195 -17.51 -5.86 12.71
N MET A 196 -18.55 -5.25 13.30
CA MET A 196 -19.26 -5.80 14.46
C MET A 196 -20.00 -7.11 14.17
N ARG A 197 -20.32 -7.39 12.90
CA ARG A 197 -21.05 -8.58 12.49
C ARG A 197 -20.13 -9.74 12.11
N GLU A 198 -19.00 -9.46 11.47
CA GLU A 198 -18.18 -10.47 10.78
C GLU A 198 -16.79 -10.71 11.41
N MET A 199 -16.28 -9.80 12.26
CA MET A 199 -14.93 -9.85 12.84
C MET A 199 -14.97 -10.08 14.35
#